data_AF-A0A4R2IIL2-F1
#
_entry.id   AF-A0A4R2IIL2-F1
#
_cell.length_a   1.000
_cell.length_b   1.000
_cell.length_c   1.000
_cell.angle_alpha   90.00
_cell.angle_beta   90.00
_cell.angle_gamma   90.00
#
_symmetry.space_group_name_H-M   'P 1'
#
loop_
_entity.id
_entity.type
_entity.pdbx_description
1 polymer ?
#
loop_
_entity_poly.entity_id
_entity_poly.type
_entity_poly.pdbx_seq_one_letter_code
_entity_poly.pdbx_strand_id
1 'polypeptide(L)'
;MILTGQYSYSDRGGDTNPSLSNPAINWRKIPHDLNKRGTNIKGADVQWGDGSTSKIFMPGTADTVYINLLAARFRSKLTYAYNGPVTLGAPIGGGVFHDTLKSPGAGDVVIKAVRGNDVTFAADQYYDGSTTIEKGATLRLGSGRPGGDGSLLTKAALFRVLNEGSLVVRNADKAITLSKISGTGSLTQAGAATTRLAGALTYTGTTTISRGVLALTGGSLTSSSAVTLTKSGAKLDLTKVGNQTLRNLSQASGTTVLYGDRATLTLSRQSKLSGTLQGGRLVNVGTTGGTFSVKGDFEQTPDGRLSTRATGTPVRVFGRVSLAGKLALTPPAKLTKETLLIANDGTDPIAGAFTNLPEGTRVASYQITYKGGDGNDVTLKPVKAKTALDQPTAHTTPPATTTTAADGFSLSLPATLAAAAVALLAFIVIVVRLRRRTSQGQSGDARPRPGGRRRGHGTGA
;
A
#
# COMPACT_ATOMS: atom_id res chain seq x y z
N MET A 1 -17.81 -28.51 -3.01
CA MET A 1 -19.03 -28.03 -2.31
C MET A 1 -18.78 -27.96 -0.82
N ILE A 2 -18.78 -26.76 -0.20
CA ILE A 2 -19.04 -26.60 1.25
C ILE A 2 -19.87 -25.32 1.44
N LEU A 3 -21.19 -25.47 1.47
CA LEU A 3 -22.07 -24.56 2.20
C LEU A 3 -22.00 -24.98 3.68
N THR A 4 -21.40 -24.15 4.54
CA THR A 4 -21.39 -24.39 5.99
C THR A 4 -22.67 -23.86 6.62
N GLY A 5 -23.70 -24.70 6.66
CA GLY A 5 -25.01 -24.38 7.24
C GLY A 5 -25.67 -25.62 7.85
N GLN A 6 -26.49 -25.44 8.89
CA GLN A 6 -27.38 -26.49 9.36
C GLN A 6 -28.56 -26.56 8.38
N TYR A 7 -28.64 -27.65 7.62
CA TYR A 7 -29.81 -27.92 6.78
C TYR A 7 -31.02 -28.21 7.68
N SER A 8 -32.20 -27.72 7.28
CA SER A 8 -33.47 -28.08 7.91
C SER A 8 -34.58 -28.22 6.88
N TYR A 9 -35.09 -29.45 6.74
CA TYR A 9 -36.39 -29.74 6.16
C TYR A 9 -37.34 -30.21 7.28
N SER A 10 -38.38 -29.44 7.55
CA SER A 10 -39.49 -29.82 8.41
C SER A 10 -40.63 -30.35 7.56
N ASP A 11 -41.09 -31.56 7.86
CA ASP A 11 -42.28 -32.18 7.29
C ASP A 11 -43.55 -31.95 8.15
N ARG A 12 -43.42 -31.36 9.37
CA ARG A 12 -44.52 -31.34 10.38
C ARG A 12 -44.63 -30.11 11.28
N GLY A 13 -43.82 -29.06 11.09
CA GLY A 13 -43.94 -27.80 11.84
C GLY A 13 -45.05 -26.89 11.27
N GLY A 14 -45.93 -26.37 12.13
CA GLY A 14 -46.93 -25.36 11.78
C GLY A 14 -46.41 -23.92 11.92
N ASP A 15 -47.10 -22.95 11.31
CA ASP A 15 -46.64 -21.56 11.17
C ASP A 15 -46.30 -20.85 12.49
N THR A 16 -46.93 -21.24 13.60
CA THR A 16 -46.70 -20.69 14.94
C THR A 16 -45.66 -21.44 15.76
N ASN A 17 -45.20 -22.62 15.31
CA ASN A 17 -44.18 -23.42 15.99
C ASN A 17 -43.38 -24.26 14.98
N PRO A 18 -42.46 -23.64 14.21
CA PRO A 18 -41.67 -24.33 13.20
C PRO A 18 -40.65 -25.28 13.85
N SER A 19 -40.81 -26.58 13.62
CA SER A 19 -39.88 -27.59 14.12
C SER A 19 -38.54 -27.56 13.37
N LEU A 20 -37.45 -27.83 14.10
CA LEU A 20 -36.16 -28.13 13.48
C LEU A 20 -36.20 -29.54 12.89
N SER A 21 -35.60 -29.72 11.71
CA SER A 21 -35.47 -31.03 11.07
C SER A 21 -34.71 -32.03 11.94
N ASN A 22 -34.99 -33.32 11.73
CA ASN A 22 -34.06 -34.38 12.11
C ASN A 22 -32.70 -34.19 11.37
N PRO A 23 -31.57 -33.98 12.07
CA PRO A 23 -30.28 -33.76 11.41
C PRO A 23 -29.79 -34.93 10.54
N ALA A 24 -30.27 -36.16 10.80
CA ALA A 24 -29.84 -37.37 10.10
C ALA A 24 -30.32 -37.45 8.64
N ILE A 25 -31.41 -36.75 8.27
CA ILE A 25 -31.96 -36.79 6.89
C ILE A 25 -31.37 -35.73 5.95
N ASN A 26 -30.56 -34.82 6.48
CA ASN A 26 -30.00 -33.67 5.75
C ASN A 26 -29.15 -34.01 4.51
N TRP A 27 -28.68 -35.25 4.40
CA TRP A 27 -27.84 -35.73 3.30
C TRP A 27 -28.52 -36.81 2.44
N ARG A 28 -29.82 -37.08 2.66
CA ARG A 28 -30.55 -38.11 1.91
C ARG A 28 -30.88 -37.63 0.49
N LYS A 29 -30.25 -38.24 -0.52
CA LYS A 29 -30.57 -38.01 -1.94
C LYS A 29 -31.97 -38.54 -2.25
N ILE A 30 -32.91 -37.66 -2.61
CA ILE A 30 -34.29 -38.03 -2.99
C ILE A 30 -34.39 -38.01 -4.53
N PRO A 31 -34.88 -39.07 -5.20
CA PRO A 31 -35.11 -39.05 -6.64
C PRO A 31 -36.32 -38.18 -6.98
N HIS A 32 -36.05 -37.02 -7.59
CA HIS A 32 -37.05 -36.12 -8.17
C HIS A 32 -36.36 -35.14 -9.12
N ASP A 33 -37.12 -34.46 -9.98
CA ASP A 33 -36.60 -33.36 -10.81
C ASP A 33 -35.94 -32.28 -9.97
N LEU A 34 -34.98 -31.57 -10.59
CA LEU A 34 -34.07 -30.66 -9.89
C LEU A 34 -34.79 -29.43 -9.32
N ASN A 35 -35.35 -29.59 -8.11
CA ASN A 35 -36.19 -28.63 -7.43
C ASN A 35 -35.38 -27.41 -6.99
N LYS A 36 -35.38 -26.36 -7.84
CA LYS A 36 -34.71 -25.09 -7.55
C LYS A 36 -35.44 -24.35 -6.43
N ARG A 37 -34.72 -24.06 -5.35
CA ARG A 37 -35.20 -23.36 -4.16
C ARG A 37 -34.35 -22.12 -3.92
N GLY A 38 -34.95 -20.99 -3.60
CA GLY A 38 -34.19 -19.76 -3.48
C GLY A 38 -34.97 -18.59 -2.94
N THR A 39 -34.24 -17.54 -2.61
CA THR A 39 -34.79 -16.30 -2.04
C THR A 39 -35.03 -15.30 -3.15
N ASN A 40 -36.26 -14.83 -3.30
CA ASN A 40 -36.59 -13.70 -4.18
C ASN A 40 -36.68 -12.42 -3.33
N ILE A 41 -35.85 -11.43 -3.63
CA ILE A 41 -35.86 -10.10 -3.01
C ILE A 41 -36.33 -9.14 -4.10
N LYS A 42 -37.48 -8.48 -3.92
CA LYS A 42 -38.13 -7.66 -4.95
C LYS A 42 -38.30 -6.22 -4.48
N GLY A 43 -37.35 -5.37 -4.84
CA GLY A 43 -37.29 -3.96 -4.47
C GLY A 43 -37.28 -3.69 -2.96
N ALA A 44 -36.67 -4.61 -2.19
CA ALA A 44 -36.65 -4.58 -0.74
C ALA A 44 -35.21 -4.49 -0.20
N ASP A 45 -35.07 -3.94 1.00
CA ASP A 45 -33.84 -3.98 1.80
C ASP A 45 -33.90 -5.17 2.76
N VAL A 46 -32.98 -6.13 2.59
CA VAL A 46 -32.93 -7.38 3.35
C VAL A 46 -31.58 -7.51 4.02
N GLN A 47 -31.58 -7.80 5.32
CA GLN A 47 -30.38 -8.17 6.06
C GLN A 47 -30.39 -9.67 6.37
N TRP A 48 -29.26 -10.34 6.14
CA TRP A 48 -29.01 -11.71 6.58
C TRP A 48 -27.95 -11.73 7.67
N GLY A 49 -28.27 -12.43 8.76
CA GLY A 49 -27.59 -12.24 10.03
C GLY A 49 -28.02 -10.94 10.71
N ASP A 50 -27.72 -10.86 11.99
CA ASP A 50 -28.05 -9.80 12.95
C ASP A 50 -26.79 -9.25 13.65
N GLY A 51 -25.63 -9.84 13.36
CA GLY A 51 -24.37 -9.63 14.06
C GLY A 51 -24.14 -10.49 15.31
N SER A 52 -25.03 -11.44 15.62
CA SER A 52 -24.86 -12.43 16.70
C SER A 52 -24.45 -13.83 16.19
N THR A 53 -24.61 -14.09 14.89
CA THR A 53 -24.35 -15.40 14.27
C THR A 53 -23.34 -15.35 13.12
N SER A 54 -22.73 -16.51 12.85
CA SER A 54 -21.93 -16.85 11.65
C SER A 54 -22.46 -18.11 10.97
N LYS A 55 -23.70 -18.51 11.26
CA LYS A 55 -24.40 -19.59 10.57
C LYS A 55 -25.26 -19.01 9.46
N ILE A 56 -25.03 -19.46 8.23
CA ILE A 56 -25.91 -19.22 7.08
C ILE A 56 -26.76 -20.47 6.84
N PHE A 57 -28.05 -20.31 6.53
CA PHE A 57 -28.91 -21.39 6.08
C PHE A 57 -29.47 -21.05 4.70
N MET A 58 -29.31 -21.98 3.77
CA MET A 58 -29.95 -21.95 2.46
C MET A 58 -30.42 -23.37 2.12
N PRO A 59 -31.72 -23.60 1.88
CA PRO A 59 -32.23 -24.92 1.53
C PRO A 59 -31.86 -25.25 0.07
N GLY A 60 -30.69 -25.85 -0.16
CA GLY A 60 -30.28 -26.36 -1.46
C GLY A 60 -28.81 -26.78 -1.58
N THR A 61 -28.50 -27.43 -2.71
CA THR A 61 -27.15 -27.61 -3.26
C THR A 61 -26.76 -26.41 -4.11
N ALA A 62 -25.49 -26.32 -4.54
CA ALA A 62 -25.04 -25.24 -5.44
C ALA A 62 -25.84 -25.16 -6.76
N ASP A 63 -26.33 -26.29 -7.27
CA ASP A 63 -27.08 -26.38 -8.53
C ASP A 63 -28.58 -26.05 -8.37
N THR A 64 -29.10 -26.11 -7.14
CA THR A 64 -30.52 -25.90 -6.81
C THR A 64 -30.81 -24.60 -6.09
N VAL A 65 -29.82 -24.03 -5.40
CA VAL A 65 -29.96 -22.79 -4.63
C VAL A 65 -29.88 -21.55 -5.51
N TYR A 66 -30.70 -20.54 -5.23
CA TYR A 66 -30.56 -19.23 -5.87
C TYR A 66 -30.91 -18.04 -4.99
N ILE A 67 -30.38 -16.87 -5.37
CA ILE A 67 -30.70 -15.58 -4.78
C ILE A 67 -31.07 -14.65 -5.93
N ASN A 68 -32.33 -14.24 -5.99
CA ASN A 68 -32.85 -13.40 -7.07
C ASN A 68 -33.10 -11.99 -6.57
N LEU A 69 -32.36 -11.01 -7.08
CA LEU A 69 -32.60 -9.59 -6.84
C LEU A 69 -33.41 -9.03 -8.01
N LEU A 70 -34.70 -8.77 -7.77
CA LEU A 70 -35.58 -8.11 -8.72
C LEU A 70 -35.73 -6.63 -8.33
N ALA A 71 -35.90 -5.76 -9.32
CA ALA A 71 -36.39 -4.41 -9.09
C ALA A 71 -37.92 -4.40 -8.96
N ALA A 72 -38.44 -3.41 -8.26
CA ALA A 72 -39.84 -3.00 -8.28
C ALA A 72 -39.90 -1.47 -8.38
N ARG A 73 -40.61 -0.78 -7.47
CA ARG A 73 -40.50 0.69 -7.31
C ARG A 73 -39.07 1.13 -6.96
N PHE A 74 -38.30 0.24 -6.33
CA PHE A 74 -36.89 0.44 -5.97
C PHE A 74 -36.05 -0.76 -6.41
N ARG A 75 -34.73 -0.58 -6.42
CA ARG A 75 -33.77 -1.69 -6.53
C ARG A 75 -33.68 -2.44 -5.20
N SER A 76 -33.30 -3.72 -5.24
CA SER A 76 -33.12 -4.51 -4.02
C SER A 76 -31.79 -4.18 -3.33
N LYS A 77 -31.70 -4.36 -2.01
CA LYS A 77 -30.43 -4.33 -1.27
C LYS A 77 -30.30 -5.59 -0.42
N LEU A 78 -29.14 -6.24 -0.47
CA LEU A 78 -28.82 -7.41 0.33
C LEU A 78 -27.62 -7.14 1.24
N THR A 79 -27.87 -7.11 2.54
CA THR A 79 -26.88 -6.79 3.57
C THR A 79 -26.48 -8.06 4.33
N TYR A 80 -25.20 -8.39 4.36
CA TYR A 80 -24.62 -9.49 5.14
C TYR A 80 -24.11 -8.93 6.47
N ALA A 81 -24.61 -9.44 7.59
CA ALA A 81 -24.28 -8.98 8.95
C ALA A 81 -24.00 -10.17 9.88
N TYR A 82 -22.81 -10.76 9.76
CA TYR A 82 -22.37 -11.91 10.54
C TYR A 82 -21.23 -11.55 11.50
N ASN A 83 -21.01 -12.33 12.56
CA ASN A 83 -19.90 -12.13 13.52
C ASN A 83 -18.67 -13.02 13.27
N GLY A 84 -18.64 -13.70 12.14
CA GLY A 84 -17.58 -14.63 11.77
C GLY A 84 -17.65 -15.03 10.30
N PRO A 85 -16.74 -15.92 9.85
CA PRO A 85 -16.66 -16.33 8.46
C PRO A 85 -17.90 -17.08 7.96
N VAL A 86 -18.43 -16.64 6.82
CA VAL A 86 -19.49 -17.34 6.07
C VAL A 86 -19.07 -17.55 4.62
N THR A 87 -19.42 -18.69 4.04
CA THR A 87 -19.16 -18.97 2.61
C THR A 87 -20.46 -19.11 1.85
N LEU A 88 -20.64 -18.25 0.86
CA LEU A 88 -21.72 -18.28 -0.10
C LEU A 88 -21.24 -19.03 -1.36
N GLY A 89 -21.66 -20.28 -1.50
CA GLY A 89 -21.49 -21.08 -2.73
C GLY A 89 -22.60 -20.87 -3.76
N ALA A 90 -23.49 -19.89 -3.54
CA ALA A 90 -24.61 -19.57 -4.41
C ALA A 90 -24.32 -18.30 -5.23
N PRO A 91 -24.76 -18.22 -6.49
CA PRO A 91 -24.73 -16.99 -7.26
C PRO A 91 -25.93 -16.10 -6.90
N ILE A 92 -25.68 -14.80 -6.73
CA ILE A 92 -26.71 -13.75 -6.73
C ILE A 92 -26.99 -13.37 -8.18
N GLY A 93 -28.25 -13.41 -8.59
CA GLY A 93 -28.68 -13.15 -9.97
C GLY A 93 -29.99 -12.38 -10.06
N GLY A 94 -30.48 -12.22 -11.29
CA GLY A 94 -31.78 -11.64 -11.63
C GLY A 94 -32.60 -12.61 -12.50
N GLY A 95 -33.85 -12.26 -12.76
CA GLY A 95 -34.76 -13.01 -13.62
C GLY A 95 -36.18 -13.01 -13.07
N VAL A 96 -37.12 -13.56 -13.84
CA VAL A 96 -38.44 -13.94 -13.30
C VAL A 96 -38.22 -15.08 -12.29
N PHE A 97 -39.19 -15.32 -11.40
CA PHE A 97 -39.14 -16.38 -10.38
C PHE A 97 -38.64 -17.73 -10.95
N HIS A 98 -37.85 -18.48 -10.19
CA HIS A 98 -37.14 -19.73 -10.58
C HIS A 98 -36.20 -19.68 -11.80
N ASP A 99 -36.33 -18.66 -12.65
CA ASP A 99 -35.52 -18.29 -13.81
C ASP A 99 -34.32 -17.38 -13.46
N THR A 100 -33.82 -17.55 -12.24
CA THR A 100 -32.62 -16.86 -11.73
C THR A 100 -31.41 -17.04 -12.66
N LEU A 101 -30.58 -16.01 -12.76
CA LEU A 101 -29.43 -15.87 -13.67
C LEU A 101 -29.79 -15.65 -15.15
N LYS A 102 -31.07 -15.59 -15.54
CA LYS A 102 -31.44 -15.15 -16.91
C LYS A 102 -31.15 -13.66 -17.16
N SER A 103 -31.05 -12.85 -16.12
CA SER A 103 -30.62 -11.45 -16.20
C SER A 103 -29.77 -11.06 -14.99
N PRO A 104 -29.04 -9.93 -15.03
CA PRO A 104 -28.36 -9.41 -13.85
C PRO A 104 -29.36 -9.08 -12.73
N GLY A 105 -29.00 -9.43 -11.50
CA GLY A 105 -29.76 -9.09 -10.30
C GLY A 105 -29.77 -7.59 -10.08
N ALA A 106 -30.97 -7.00 -10.08
CA ALA A 106 -31.18 -5.56 -9.98
C ALA A 106 -31.11 -5.08 -8.52
N GLY A 107 -29.90 -5.10 -7.95
CA GLY A 107 -29.69 -4.70 -6.57
C GLY A 107 -28.24 -4.46 -6.16
N ASP A 108 -28.09 -3.94 -4.95
CA ASP A 108 -26.84 -3.57 -4.31
C ASP A 108 -26.52 -4.54 -3.14
N VAL A 109 -25.23 -4.79 -2.89
CA VAL A 109 -24.77 -5.73 -1.86
C VAL A 109 -23.90 -5.02 -0.83
N VAL A 110 -24.16 -5.26 0.46
CA VAL A 110 -23.44 -4.63 1.57
C VAL A 110 -22.87 -5.71 2.50
N ILE A 111 -21.59 -5.64 2.83
CA ILE A 111 -20.97 -6.41 3.89
C ILE A 111 -20.81 -5.48 5.10
N LYS A 112 -21.70 -5.64 6.10
CA LYS A 112 -21.91 -4.70 7.20
C LYS A 112 -20.75 -4.65 8.19
N ALA A 113 -20.53 -3.50 8.83
CA ALA A 113 -19.54 -3.26 9.88
C ALA A 113 -19.89 -3.98 11.20
N VAL A 114 -19.85 -5.31 11.17
CA VAL A 114 -19.90 -6.18 12.35
C VAL A 114 -18.51 -6.76 12.57
N ARG A 115 -18.05 -6.80 13.84
CA ARG A 115 -16.76 -7.39 14.19
C ARG A 115 -16.72 -8.85 13.77
N GLY A 116 -15.75 -9.21 12.93
CA GLY A 116 -15.57 -10.56 12.42
C GLY A 116 -16.40 -10.91 11.18
N ASN A 117 -17.21 -9.98 10.65
CA ASN A 117 -17.99 -10.21 9.44
C ASN A 117 -17.08 -10.47 8.24
N ASP A 118 -17.16 -11.67 7.68
CA ASP A 118 -16.16 -12.18 6.77
C ASP A 118 -16.81 -13.10 5.72
N VAL A 119 -17.34 -12.46 4.68
CA VAL A 119 -18.21 -13.10 3.68
C VAL A 119 -17.37 -13.55 2.51
N THR A 120 -17.45 -14.82 2.14
CA THR A 120 -16.76 -15.39 0.98
C THR A 120 -17.75 -15.70 -0.14
N PHE A 121 -17.63 -15.05 -1.29
CA PHE A 121 -18.31 -15.46 -2.52
C PHE A 121 -17.47 -16.54 -3.21
N ALA A 122 -17.90 -17.79 -3.11
CA ALA A 122 -17.29 -18.97 -3.74
C ALA A 122 -18.08 -19.41 -5.00
N ALA A 123 -18.72 -18.45 -5.66
CA ALA A 123 -19.42 -18.56 -6.92
C ALA A 123 -19.38 -17.21 -7.65
N ASP A 124 -19.64 -17.22 -8.96
CA ASP A 124 -19.77 -16.01 -9.76
C ASP A 124 -21.02 -15.22 -9.39
N GLN A 125 -20.84 -13.94 -9.05
CA GLN A 125 -21.95 -13.06 -8.70
C GLN A 125 -22.39 -12.24 -9.92
N TYR A 126 -23.69 -12.25 -10.18
CA TYR A 126 -24.34 -11.74 -11.38
C TYR A 126 -25.40 -10.69 -11.04
N TYR A 127 -25.04 -9.70 -10.21
CA TYR A 127 -25.85 -8.50 -9.94
C TYR A 127 -25.24 -7.26 -10.59
N ASP A 128 -26.07 -6.28 -10.95
CA ASP A 128 -25.66 -5.11 -11.73
C ASP A 128 -25.21 -3.89 -10.88
N GLY A 129 -25.53 -3.90 -9.59
CA GLY A 129 -25.33 -2.79 -8.67
C GLY A 129 -23.96 -2.74 -8.00
N SER A 130 -23.90 -1.95 -6.93
CA SER A 130 -22.70 -1.69 -6.16
C SER A 130 -22.43 -2.74 -5.08
N THR A 131 -21.16 -2.88 -4.73
CA THR A 131 -20.70 -3.70 -3.61
C THR A 131 -20.06 -2.78 -2.57
N THR A 132 -20.63 -2.73 -1.36
CA THR A 132 -20.08 -1.96 -0.23
C THR A 132 -19.48 -2.91 0.79
N ILE A 133 -18.23 -2.66 1.20
CA ILE A 133 -17.56 -3.37 2.29
C ILE A 133 -17.32 -2.35 3.38
N GLU A 134 -18.10 -2.41 4.45
CA GLU A 134 -18.01 -1.42 5.52
C GLU A 134 -16.78 -1.66 6.42
N LYS A 135 -16.45 -0.66 7.24
CA LYS A 135 -15.23 -0.64 8.05
C LYS A 135 -15.16 -1.84 8.99
N GLY A 136 -14.04 -2.57 8.95
CA GLY A 136 -13.79 -3.75 9.78
C GLY A 136 -14.41 -5.05 9.26
N ALA A 137 -15.22 -5.00 8.20
CA ALA A 137 -15.74 -6.18 7.51
C ALA A 137 -14.79 -6.67 6.41
N THR A 138 -14.93 -7.94 6.02
CA THR A 138 -14.17 -8.55 4.92
C THR A 138 -15.11 -9.13 3.87
N LEU A 139 -14.85 -8.82 2.60
CA LEU A 139 -15.35 -9.57 1.45
C LEU A 139 -14.22 -10.40 0.86
N ARG A 140 -14.47 -11.68 0.61
CA ARG A 140 -13.58 -12.56 -0.14
C ARG A 140 -14.20 -12.99 -1.47
N LEU A 141 -13.43 -12.89 -2.54
CA LEU A 141 -13.75 -13.52 -3.83
C LEU A 141 -12.94 -14.81 -3.93
N GLY A 142 -13.63 -15.93 -3.96
CA GLY A 142 -13.05 -17.27 -3.90
C GLY A 142 -12.72 -17.75 -2.50
N SER A 143 -12.81 -19.07 -2.31
CA SER A 143 -12.43 -19.80 -1.10
C SER A 143 -10.94 -20.16 -1.04
N GLY A 144 -10.23 -20.09 -2.18
CA GLY A 144 -8.86 -20.59 -2.33
C GLY A 144 -8.76 -22.11 -2.43
N ARG A 145 -9.81 -22.77 -2.94
CA ARG A 145 -9.86 -24.18 -3.26
C ARG A 145 -10.40 -24.34 -4.70
N PRO A 146 -9.94 -25.35 -5.47
CA PRO A 146 -10.48 -25.64 -6.80
C PRO A 146 -12.01 -25.79 -6.78
N GLY A 147 -12.69 -25.26 -7.80
CA GLY A 147 -14.14 -25.26 -7.90
C GLY A 147 -14.87 -24.40 -6.85
N GLY A 148 -14.16 -23.50 -6.16
CA GLY A 148 -14.72 -22.57 -5.17
C GLY A 148 -14.26 -21.13 -5.40
N ASP A 149 -14.07 -20.74 -6.66
CA ASP A 149 -13.69 -19.39 -7.08
C ASP A 149 -14.91 -18.46 -7.21
N GLY A 150 -14.70 -17.15 -7.11
CA GLY A 150 -15.76 -16.16 -7.22
C GLY A 150 -15.39 -14.95 -8.07
N SER A 151 -16.41 -14.23 -8.53
CA SER A 151 -16.26 -12.99 -9.29
C SER A 151 -17.44 -12.03 -9.06
N LEU A 152 -17.31 -10.80 -9.57
CA LEU A 152 -18.38 -9.80 -9.61
C LEU A 152 -18.65 -9.41 -11.08
N LEU A 153 -19.88 -9.00 -11.41
CA LEU A 153 -20.26 -8.56 -12.76
C LEU A 153 -19.76 -7.13 -13.06
N THR A 154 -18.47 -7.02 -13.37
CA THR A 154 -17.80 -5.70 -13.47
C THR A 154 -18.13 -4.86 -14.70
N LYS A 155 -18.87 -5.44 -15.66
CA LYS A 155 -19.33 -4.76 -16.88
C LYS A 155 -20.65 -4.02 -16.72
N ALA A 156 -21.36 -4.18 -15.60
CA ALA A 156 -22.63 -3.51 -15.38
C ALA A 156 -22.45 -1.98 -15.22
N ALA A 157 -23.44 -1.20 -15.66
CA ALA A 157 -23.37 0.27 -15.65
C ALA A 157 -23.18 0.83 -14.22
N LEU A 158 -23.97 0.30 -13.28
CA LEU A 158 -23.99 0.71 -11.86
C LEU A 158 -22.92 0.03 -11.00
N PHE A 159 -22.14 -0.91 -11.56
CA PHE A 159 -21.07 -1.58 -10.85
C PHE A 159 -20.06 -0.57 -10.29
N ARG A 160 -19.73 -0.72 -9.02
CA ARG A 160 -18.64 -0.04 -8.28
C ARG A 160 -18.37 -0.82 -6.99
N VAL A 161 -17.15 -0.71 -6.45
CA VAL A 161 -16.81 -1.27 -5.14
C VAL A 161 -16.42 -0.14 -4.19
N LEU A 162 -17.24 0.12 -3.17
CA LEU A 162 -16.90 1.01 -2.06
C LEU A 162 -16.29 0.16 -0.93
N ASN A 163 -14.99 0.24 -0.76
CA ASN A 163 -14.24 -0.57 0.19
C ASN A 163 -13.71 0.28 1.34
N GLU A 164 -14.35 0.21 2.50
CA GLU A 164 -13.87 0.77 3.78
C GLU A 164 -13.31 -0.32 4.73
N GLY A 165 -13.46 -1.60 4.36
CA GLY A 165 -12.99 -2.76 5.10
C GLY A 165 -11.81 -3.47 4.43
N SER A 166 -12.00 -4.74 4.07
CA SER A 166 -11.02 -5.52 3.31
C SER A 166 -11.66 -6.28 2.15
N LEU A 167 -11.10 -6.12 0.95
CA LEU A 167 -11.39 -6.93 -0.22
C LEU A 167 -10.24 -7.92 -0.43
N VAL A 168 -10.51 -9.22 -0.37
CA VAL A 168 -9.52 -10.28 -0.54
C VAL A 168 -9.88 -11.14 -1.74
N VAL A 169 -9.03 -11.19 -2.77
CA VAL A 169 -9.17 -12.17 -3.86
C VAL A 169 -8.34 -13.40 -3.53
N ARG A 170 -8.97 -14.57 -3.56
CA ARG A 170 -8.37 -15.87 -3.21
C ARG A 170 -8.53 -16.93 -4.30
N ASN A 171 -9.03 -16.58 -5.49
CA ASN A 171 -9.27 -17.56 -6.55
C ASN A 171 -8.06 -18.47 -6.82
N ALA A 172 -8.31 -19.77 -6.89
CA ALA A 172 -7.31 -20.79 -7.19
C ALA A 172 -6.92 -20.72 -8.67
N ASP A 173 -7.91 -20.81 -9.56
CA ASP A 173 -7.71 -21.10 -10.98
C ASP A 173 -8.28 -20.00 -11.88
N LYS A 174 -9.46 -19.46 -11.53
CA LYS A 174 -10.17 -18.47 -12.32
C LYS A 174 -9.60 -17.06 -12.16
N ALA A 175 -8.94 -16.58 -13.21
CA ALA A 175 -8.57 -15.18 -13.32
C ALA A 175 -9.80 -14.26 -13.44
N ILE A 176 -9.79 -13.13 -12.75
CA ILE A 176 -10.91 -12.16 -12.75
C ILE A 176 -10.42 -10.74 -13.04
N THR A 177 -11.35 -9.85 -13.39
CA THR A 177 -11.13 -8.41 -13.50
C THR A 177 -12.00 -7.67 -12.49
N LEU A 178 -11.42 -6.70 -11.79
CA LEU A 178 -12.08 -5.75 -10.90
C LEU A 178 -11.83 -4.31 -11.39
N SER A 179 -12.74 -3.40 -11.08
CA SER A 179 -12.66 -1.99 -11.49
C SER A 179 -13.44 -1.09 -10.54
N LYS A 180 -13.32 0.24 -10.71
CA LYS A 180 -14.11 1.24 -9.97
C LYS A 180 -14.09 1.01 -8.44
N ILE A 181 -12.89 0.77 -7.90
CA ILE A 181 -12.66 0.53 -6.46
C ILE A 181 -12.29 1.84 -5.76
N SER A 182 -13.06 2.23 -4.76
CA SER A 182 -12.86 3.43 -3.93
C SER A 182 -12.86 3.10 -2.43
N GLY A 183 -12.57 4.10 -1.59
CA GLY A 183 -12.65 4.00 -0.13
C GLY A 183 -11.31 3.85 0.60
N THR A 184 -11.32 3.79 1.93
CA THR A 184 -10.10 3.72 2.76
C THR A 184 -9.60 2.30 3.06
N GLY A 185 -10.38 1.29 2.66
CA GLY A 185 -10.14 -0.13 2.91
C GLY A 185 -8.98 -0.74 2.12
N SER A 186 -8.59 -1.94 2.54
CA SER A 186 -7.46 -2.70 1.99
C SER A 186 -7.86 -3.59 0.81
N LEU A 187 -6.94 -3.80 -0.13
CA LEU A 187 -7.05 -4.81 -1.19
C LEU A 187 -5.96 -5.88 -0.99
N THR A 188 -6.33 -7.15 -1.02
CA THR A 188 -5.39 -8.27 -0.92
C THR A 188 -5.57 -9.27 -2.05
N GLN A 189 -4.52 -9.51 -2.83
CA GLN A 189 -4.39 -10.66 -3.71
C GLN A 189 -3.70 -11.81 -2.95
N ALA A 190 -4.41 -12.93 -2.80
CA ALA A 190 -3.99 -14.12 -2.05
C ALA A 190 -4.32 -15.43 -2.77
N GLY A 191 -4.94 -15.36 -3.96
CA GLY A 191 -5.16 -16.48 -4.86
C GLY A 191 -3.90 -16.86 -5.64
N ALA A 192 -3.93 -18.01 -6.32
CA ALA A 192 -2.90 -18.35 -7.31
C ALA A 192 -3.24 -17.72 -8.68
N ALA A 193 -4.53 -17.63 -9.02
CA ALA A 193 -5.02 -17.01 -10.24
C ALA A 193 -4.77 -15.50 -10.31
N THR A 194 -4.66 -14.97 -11.53
CA THR A 194 -4.44 -13.54 -11.79
C THR A 194 -5.69 -12.70 -11.50
N THR A 195 -5.52 -11.66 -10.67
CA THR A 195 -6.51 -10.58 -10.53
C THR A 195 -6.07 -9.41 -11.39
N ARG A 196 -6.94 -8.94 -12.29
CA ARG A 196 -6.73 -7.72 -13.09
C ARG A 196 -7.48 -6.55 -12.46
N LEU A 197 -6.81 -5.41 -12.30
CA LEU A 197 -7.45 -4.14 -11.94
C LEU A 197 -7.52 -3.24 -13.18
N ALA A 198 -8.71 -2.70 -13.45
CA ALA A 198 -9.00 -1.89 -14.62
C ALA A 198 -9.79 -0.62 -14.26
N GLY A 199 -9.82 0.35 -15.18
CA GLY A 199 -10.54 1.61 -14.98
C GLY A 199 -10.01 2.46 -13.83
N ALA A 200 -10.84 3.35 -13.29
CA ALA A 200 -10.46 4.20 -12.17
C ALA A 200 -10.31 3.40 -10.86
N LEU A 201 -9.22 3.67 -10.13
CA LEU A 201 -8.93 3.15 -8.79
C LEU A 201 -8.64 4.35 -7.90
N THR A 202 -9.45 4.57 -6.86
CA THR A 202 -9.33 5.74 -5.97
C THR A 202 -9.21 5.37 -4.49
N TYR A 203 -9.11 4.08 -4.18
CA TYR A 203 -8.90 3.62 -2.81
C TYR A 203 -7.54 4.04 -2.25
N THR A 204 -7.49 4.31 -0.94
CA THR A 204 -6.30 4.85 -0.26
C THR A 204 -5.65 3.87 0.73
N GLY A 205 -6.33 2.78 1.06
CA GLY A 205 -5.79 1.70 1.88
C GLY A 205 -4.65 0.95 1.20
N THR A 206 -4.13 -0.07 1.90
CA THR A 206 -2.97 -0.84 1.45
C THR A 206 -3.33 -1.86 0.37
N THR A 207 -2.38 -2.12 -0.53
CA THR A 207 -2.44 -3.20 -1.52
C THR A 207 -1.46 -4.30 -1.12
N THR A 208 -1.96 -5.49 -0.82
CA THR A 208 -1.13 -6.65 -0.45
C THR A 208 -1.19 -7.73 -1.52
N ILE A 209 -0.04 -8.29 -1.90
CA ILE A 209 0.06 -9.41 -2.84
C ILE A 209 0.84 -10.50 -2.13
N SER A 210 0.17 -11.61 -1.85
CA SER A 210 0.74 -12.72 -1.07
C SER A 210 0.91 -14.00 -1.87
N ARG A 211 0.21 -14.14 -3.00
CA ARG A 211 0.31 -15.22 -3.98
C ARG A 211 -0.14 -14.70 -5.35
N GLY A 212 0.16 -15.46 -6.41
CA GLY A 212 -0.31 -15.19 -7.76
C GLY A 212 0.13 -13.83 -8.31
N VAL A 213 -0.66 -13.30 -9.24
CA VAL A 213 -0.40 -12.03 -9.93
C VAL A 213 -1.52 -11.04 -9.63
N LEU A 214 -1.16 -9.82 -9.25
CA LEU A 214 -2.04 -8.65 -9.34
C LEU A 214 -1.57 -7.82 -10.55
N ALA A 215 -2.40 -7.70 -11.57
CA ALA A 215 -2.08 -6.99 -12.80
C ALA A 215 -2.91 -5.71 -12.93
N LEU A 216 -2.28 -4.56 -13.23
CA LEU A 216 -2.99 -3.37 -13.68
C LEU A 216 -3.12 -3.39 -15.20
N THR A 217 -4.36 -3.36 -15.68
CA THR A 217 -4.73 -3.14 -17.08
C THR A 217 -5.42 -1.78 -17.27
N GLY A 218 -5.37 -0.91 -16.26
CA GLY A 218 -5.90 0.45 -16.26
C GLY A 218 -5.80 1.06 -14.86
N GLY A 219 -5.92 2.39 -14.77
CA GLY A 219 -5.85 3.12 -13.51
C GLY A 219 -4.43 3.30 -12.96
N SER A 220 -4.33 3.58 -11.66
CA SER A 220 -3.05 3.74 -10.96
C SER A 220 -3.15 3.33 -9.50
N LEU A 221 -2.04 2.88 -8.91
CA LEU A 221 -1.90 2.60 -7.48
C LEU A 221 -1.37 3.82 -6.67
N THR A 222 -1.21 4.99 -7.30
CA THR A 222 -0.61 6.19 -6.66
C THR A 222 -1.35 6.63 -5.39
N SER A 223 -2.66 6.41 -5.30
CA SER A 223 -3.47 6.71 -4.11
C SER A 223 -3.28 5.71 -2.96
N SER A 224 -2.88 4.47 -3.25
CA SER A 224 -2.69 3.43 -2.24
C SER A 224 -1.54 3.78 -1.30
N SER A 225 -1.81 3.74 0.00
CA SER A 225 -0.86 4.11 1.05
C SER A 225 0.41 3.27 1.05
N ALA A 226 0.33 1.98 0.71
CA ALA A 226 1.47 1.09 0.51
C ALA A 226 1.13 -0.10 -0.38
N VAL A 227 2.13 -0.60 -1.11
CA VAL A 227 2.07 -1.86 -1.87
C VAL A 227 3.06 -2.85 -1.26
N THR A 228 2.59 -4.05 -0.89
CA THR A 228 3.42 -5.06 -0.21
C THR A 228 3.34 -6.42 -0.91
N LEU A 229 4.46 -6.94 -1.39
CA LEU A 229 4.59 -8.30 -1.93
C LEU A 229 5.22 -9.19 -0.83
N THR A 230 4.45 -10.14 -0.28
CA THR A 230 4.80 -10.78 1.01
C THR A 230 5.43 -12.17 0.92
N LYS A 231 5.34 -12.88 -0.20
CA LYS A 231 5.86 -14.24 -0.37
C LYS A 231 6.53 -14.42 -1.73
N SER A 232 7.54 -15.30 -1.80
CA SER A 232 8.17 -15.70 -3.07
C SER A 232 7.12 -16.15 -4.09
N GLY A 233 7.34 -15.78 -5.36
CA GLY A 233 6.40 -16.03 -6.46
C GLY A 233 5.24 -15.04 -6.58
N ALA A 234 5.00 -14.16 -5.60
CA ALA A 234 4.02 -13.07 -5.72
C ALA A 234 4.50 -12.01 -6.73
N LYS A 235 3.61 -11.58 -7.63
CA LYS A 235 3.91 -10.61 -8.69
C LYS A 235 2.94 -9.43 -8.73
N LEU A 236 3.49 -8.24 -8.90
CA LEU A 236 2.76 -7.06 -9.39
C LEU A 236 3.10 -6.89 -10.87
N ASP A 237 2.09 -6.80 -11.73
CA ASP A 237 2.26 -6.59 -13.17
C ASP A 237 1.65 -5.24 -13.58
N LEU A 238 2.51 -4.30 -13.98
CA LEU A 238 2.16 -2.97 -14.47
C LEU A 238 2.47 -2.83 -15.97
N THR A 239 2.77 -3.92 -16.69
CA THR A 239 3.21 -3.89 -18.10
C THR A 239 2.15 -3.38 -19.07
N LYS A 240 0.88 -3.33 -18.64
CA LYS A 240 -0.26 -2.83 -19.43
C LYS A 240 -0.72 -1.43 -19.03
N VAL A 241 0.04 -0.73 -18.20
CA VAL A 241 -0.16 0.69 -17.88
C VAL A 241 1.12 1.50 -18.16
N GLY A 242 0.96 2.81 -18.35
CA GLY A 242 2.08 3.74 -18.42
C GLY A 242 2.72 4.00 -17.06
N ASN A 243 3.50 5.07 -16.95
CA ASN A 243 4.24 5.46 -15.74
C ASN A 243 3.40 5.34 -14.45
N GLN A 244 3.98 4.78 -13.40
CA GLN A 244 3.32 4.59 -12.11
C GLN A 244 4.17 5.18 -10.98
N THR A 245 3.51 5.78 -9.99
CA THR A 245 4.13 6.13 -8.72
C THR A 245 3.62 5.19 -7.64
N LEU A 246 4.54 4.54 -6.92
CA LEU A 246 4.23 3.83 -5.67
C LEU A 246 4.73 4.66 -4.50
N ARG A 247 3.87 4.83 -3.49
CA ARG A 247 4.20 5.61 -2.29
C ARG A 247 5.22 4.85 -1.45
N ASN A 248 4.82 3.71 -0.90
CA ASN A 248 5.69 2.81 -0.16
C ASN A 248 5.64 1.43 -0.84
N LEU A 249 6.78 0.89 -1.27
CA LEU A 249 6.88 -0.46 -1.82
C LEU A 249 7.66 -1.36 -0.87
N SER A 250 7.04 -2.46 -0.43
CA SER A 250 7.68 -3.49 0.39
C SER A 250 7.72 -4.81 -0.38
N GLN A 251 8.89 -5.41 -0.54
CA GLN A 251 9.09 -6.68 -1.24
C GLN A 251 9.81 -7.70 -0.36
N ALA A 252 9.22 -8.88 -0.21
CA ALA A 252 9.92 -10.08 0.22
C ALA A 252 10.84 -10.62 -0.89
N SER A 253 11.76 -11.52 -0.53
CA SER A 253 12.61 -12.21 -1.51
C SER A 253 11.80 -13.13 -2.43
N GLY A 254 12.27 -13.29 -3.67
CA GLY A 254 11.58 -14.05 -4.72
C GLY A 254 10.31 -13.39 -5.27
N THR A 255 10.03 -12.12 -4.95
CA THR A 255 8.91 -11.35 -5.51
C THR A 255 9.32 -10.59 -6.76
N THR A 256 8.36 -10.24 -7.63
CA THR A 256 8.63 -9.46 -8.85
C THR A 256 7.64 -8.31 -9.03
N VAL A 257 8.16 -7.12 -9.36
CA VAL A 257 7.37 -6.01 -9.92
C VAL A 257 7.76 -5.86 -11.38
N LEU A 258 6.80 -6.06 -12.28
CA LEU A 258 6.94 -5.85 -13.72
C LEU A 258 6.32 -4.49 -14.08
N TYR A 259 6.94 -3.74 -14.98
CA TYR A 259 6.40 -2.52 -15.61
C TYR A 259 6.89 -2.47 -17.06
N GLY A 260 6.26 -1.64 -17.91
CA GLY A 260 6.58 -1.62 -19.35
C GLY A 260 8.03 -1.20 -19.64
N ASP A 261 8.60 -1.69 -20.74
CA ASP A 261 9.99 -1.45 -21.15
C ASP A 261 10.31 0.02 -21.48
N ARG A 262 9.27 0.83 -21.70
CA ARG A 262 9.35 2.30 -21.87
C ARG A 262 8.72 3.08 -20.71
N ALA A 263 8.26 2.39 -19.66
CA ALA A 263 7.61 3.00 -18.51
C ALA A 263 8.62 3.36 -17.42
N THR A 264 8.32 4.45 -16.70
CA THR A 264 8.99 4.82 -15.45
C THR A 264 8.16 4.35 -14.25
N LEU A 265 8.78 3.63 -13.32
CA LEU A 265 8.24 3.31 -12.01
C LEU A 265 8.91 4.20 -10.96
N THR A 266 8.14 5.05 -10.29
CA THR A 266 8.64 6.00 -9.29
C THR A 266 8.35 5.53 -7.86
N LEU A 267 9.37 5.49 -7.01
CA LEU A 267 9.25 5.24 -5.57
C LEU A 267 9.35 6.57 -4.81
N SER A 268 8.26 6.99 -4.16
CA SER A 268 8.09 8.38 -3.67
C SER A 268 8.11 8.60 -2.16
N ARG A 269 8.06 7.55 -1.34
CA ARG A 269 8.18 7.64 0.12
C ARG A 269 9.19 6.62 0.65
N GLN A 270 8.79 5.63 1.44
CA GLN A 270 9.70 4.68 2.05
C GLN A 270 9.50 3.28 1.47
N SER A 271 10.53 2.75 0.81
CA SER A 271 10.50 1.45 0.16
C SER A 271 11.56 0.51 0.72
N LYS A 272 11.17 -0.74 1.01
CA LYS A 272 12.04 -1.81 1.50
C LYS A 272 11.99 -2.97 0.51
N LEU A 273 13.06 -3.14 -0.26
CA LEU A 273 13.09 -4.02 -1.41
C LEU A 273 13.95 -5.26 -1.13
N SER A 274 13.48 -6.44 -1.54
CA SER A 274 14.27 -7.69 -1.51
C SER A 274 14.01 -8.60 -2.70
N GLY A 275 13.28 -8.11 -3.71
CA GLY A 275 12.92 -8.85 -4.93
C GLY A 275 13.45 -8.17 -6.19
N THR A 276 12.86 -8.54 -7.33
CA THR A 276 13.20 -7.98 -8.64
C THR A 276 12.20 -6.90 -9.05
N LEU A 277 12.70 -5.84 -9.67
CA LEU A 277 11.94 -4.84 -10.41
C LEU A 277 12.41 -4.92 -11.87
N GLN A 278 11.49 -4.98 -12.83
CA GLN A 278 11.82 -5.19 -14.24
C GLN A 278 10.92 -4.35 -15.15
N GLY A 279 11.54 -3.62 -16.08
CA GLY A 279 10.89 -2.71 -17.03
C GLY A 279 11.86 -1.64 -17.49
N GLY A 280 11.37 -0.50 -17.99
CA GLY A 280 12.22 0.58 -18.52
C GLY A 280 13.13 1.22 -17.47
N ARG A 281 12.58 2.08 -16.61
CA ARG A 281 13.36 2.82 -15.59
C ARG A 281 12.71 2.83 -14.21
N LEU A 282 13.49 2.53 -13.17
CA LEU A 282 13.13 2.71 -11.77
C LEU A 282 13.70 4.04 -11.26
N VAL A 283 12.83 4.94 -10.77
CA VAL A 283 13.22 6.24 -10.21
C VAL A 283 12.99 6.25 -8.69
N ASN A 284 14.03 6.52 -7.92
CA ASN A 284 13.96 6.74 -6.47
C ASN A 284 13.97 8.25 -6.15
N VAL A 285 12.80 8.80 -5.79
CA VAL A 285 12.68 10.16 -5.22
C VAL A 285 12.47 10.15 -3.71
N GLY A 286 12.26 8.96 -3.12
CA GLY A 286 12.08 8.75 -1.69
C GLY A 286 13.29 8.09 -1.03
N THR A 287 13.06 7.41 0.09
CA THR A 287 14.04 6.51 0.71
C THR A 287 13.79 5.08 0.30
N THR A 288 14.72 4.49 -0.47
CA THR A 288 14.69 3.09 -0.88
C THR A 288 15.83 2.33 -0.23
N GLY A 289 15.62 1.09 0.20
CA GLY A 289 16.71 0.27 0.73
C GLY A 289 16.42 -1.23 0.79
N GLY A 290 17.47 -2.01 1.07
CA GLY A 290 17.45 -3.46 1.05
C GLY A 290 18.35 -4.04 -0.04
N THR A 291 18.07 -5.27 -0.47
CA THR A 291 18.92 -6.05 -1.39
C THR A 291 18.09 -6.51 -2.59
N PHE A 292 18.07 -5.73 -3.65
CA PHE A 292 17.12 -5.87 -4.77
C PHE A 292 17.83 -5.83 -6.13
N SER A 293 17.11 -6.26 -7.16
CA SER A 293 17.62 -6.26 -8.55
C SER A 293 16.73 -5.43 -9.46
N VAL A 294 17.32 -4.58 -10.29
CA VAL A 294 16.65 -3.75 -11.29
C VAL A 294 17.05 -4.25 -12.68
N LYS A 295 16.13 -4.93 -13.37
CA LYS A 295 16.25 -5.30 -14.77
C LYS A 295 15.70 -4.16 -15.63
N GLY A 296 16.54 -3.16 -15.82
CA GLY A 296 16.22 -1.86 -16.40
C GLY A 296 17.13 -0.77 -15.81
N ASP A 297 16.90 0.48 -16.18
CA ASP A 297 17.65 1.62 -15.67
C ASP A 297 17.29 1.91 -14.20
N PHE A 298 18.26 2.38 -13.42
CA PHE A 298 18.09 2.88 -12.06
C PHE A 298 18.53 4.34 -11.95
N GLU A 299 17.61 5.20 -11.52
CA GLU A 299 17.85 6.62 -11.29
C GLU A 299 17.54 6.97 -9.83
N GLN A 300 18.48 7.58 -9.12
CA GLN A 300 18.21 8.27 -7.86
C GLN A 300 18.28 9.78 -8.06
N THR A 301 17.20 10.49 -7.73
CA THR A 301 17.12 11.94 -7.88
C THR A 301 17.78 12.67 -6.69
N PRO A 302 17.98 14.01 -6.74
CA PRO A 302 18.56 14.78 -5.64
C PRO A 302 17.80 14.67 -4.30
N ASP A 303 16.48 14.47 -4.34
CA ASP A 303 15.65 14.24 -3.15
C ASP A 303 15.74 12.81 -2.62
N GLY A 304 16.17 11.88 -3.48
CA GLY A 304 16.25 10.46 -3.20
C GLY A 304 17.31 10.09 -2.16
N ARG A 305 17.09 8.95 -1.51
CA ARG A 305 18.01 8.34 -0.56
C ARG A 305 18.09 6.83 -0.76
N LEU A 306 19.30 6.29 -0.90
CA LEU A 306 19.56 4.85 -0.95
C LEU A 306 20.06 4.39 0.41
N SER A 307 19.42 3.38 1.00
CA SER A 307 19.84 2.75 2.24
C SER A 307 20.34 1.33 1.97
N THR A 308 21.65 1.15 2.03
CA THR A 308 22.34 -0.10 1.66
C THR A 308 23.31 -0.54 2.77
N ARG A 309 23.76 -1.80 2.70
CA ARG A 309 24.68 -2.43 3.65
C ARG A 309 25.94 -2.82 2.91
N ALA A 310 27.10 -2.46 3.46
CA ALA A 310 28.39 -2.85 2.91
C ALA A 310 28.84 -4.28 3.31
N THR A 311 27.93 -5.14 3.79
CA THR A 311 28.24 -6.51 4.26
C THR A 311 27.13 -7.50 3.88
N GLY A 312 26.54 -7.36 2.69
CA GLY A 312 25.49 -8.24 2.19
C GLY A 312 25.38 -8.20 0.66
N THR A 313 24.35 -8.84 0.11
CA THR A 313 24.08 -8.82 -1.33
C THR A 313 23.90 -7.38 -1.83
N PRO A 314 24.66 -6.91 -2.84
CA PRO A 314 24.55 -5.56 -3.35
C PRO A 314 23.19 -5.32 -4.02
N VAL A 315 22.84 -4.05 -4.24
CA VAL A 315 21.82 -3.69 -5.23
C VAL A 315 22.37 -4.07 -6.61
N ARG A 316 21.61 -4.81 -7.42
CA ARG A 316 22.01 -5.16 -8.79
C ARG A 316 21.24 -4.33 -9.79
N VAL A 317 21.90 -3.77 -10.80
CA VAL A 317 21.27 -3.03 -11.90
C VAL A 317 21.81 -3.59 -13.22
N PHE A 318 20.91 -3.88 -14.16
CA PHE A 318 21.24 -4.44 -15.48
C PHE A 318 21.05 -3.43 -16.64
N GLY A 319 20.74 -2.17 -16.29
CA GLY A 319 20.66 -1.03 -17.20
C GLY A 319 21.51 0.13 -16.66
N ARG A 320 21.25 1.35 -17.11
CA ARG A 320 22.03 2.53 -16.71
C ARG A 320 21.82 2.88 -15.24
N VAL A 321 22.89 3.32 -14.58
CA VAL A 321 22.87 3.81 -13.21
C VAL A 321 23.13 5.33 -13.19
N SER A 322 22.15 6.09 -12.71
CA SER A 322 22.24 7.54 -12.49
C SER A 322 22.05 7.87 -11.02
N LEU A 323 23.03 8.55 -10.41
CA LEU A 323 23.08 8.81 -8.98
C LEU A 323 23.13 10.31 -8.66
N ALA A 324 22.19 10.73 -7.83
CA ALA A 324 22.22 11.95 -7.06
C ALA A 324 21.73 11.67 -5.63
N GLY A 325 21.49 12.72 -4.83
CA GLY A 325 20.87 12.59 -3.52
C GLY A 325 21.72 11.81 -2.50
N LYS A 326 21.09 11.28 -1.46
CA LYS A 326 21.80 10.80 -0.26
C LYS A 326 22.10 9.31 -0.30
N LEU A 327 23.29 8.94 0.18
CA LEU A 327 23.62 7.56 0.56
C LEU A 327 23.48 7.40 2.08
N ALA A 328 22.76 6.38 2.52
CA ALA A 328 22.73 5.90 3.90
C ALA A 328 23.40 4.54 3.96
N LEU A 329 24.59 4.50 4.54
CA LEU A 329 25.27 3.25 4.87
C LEU A 329 24.84 2.81 6.25
N THR A 330 24.38 1.57 6.37
CA THR A 330 24.43 0.89 7.68
C THR A 330 25.91 0.62 7.99
N PRO A 331 26.47 1.06 9.13
CA PRO A 331 27.89 0.93 9.40
C PRO A 331 28.37 -0.52 9.29
N PRO A 332 29.37 -0.84 8.45
CA PRO A 332 29.93 -2.18 8.40
C PRO A 332 30.78 -2.45 9.64
N ALA A 333 30.65 -3.66 10.19
CA ALA A 333 31.56 -4.20 11.18
C ALA A 333 32.92 -4.53 10.52
N LYS A 334 33.74 -3.50 10.29
CA LYS A 334 35.11 -3.54 9.73
C LYS A 334 35.24 -4.29 8.39
N LEU A 335 35.18 -3.58 7.26
CA LEU A 335 35.51 -4.17 5.96
C LEU A 335 37.01 -4.50 5.88
N THR A 336 37.33 -5.71 5.46
CA THR A 336 38.71 -6.20 5.24
C THR A 336 39.13 -6.23 3.78
N LYS A 337 38.16 -6.10 2.85
CA LYS A 337 38.33 -6.07 1.40
C LYS A 337 37.40 -5.01 0.80
N GLU A 338 37.62 -4.67 -0.46
CA GLU A 338 36.64 -3.91 -1.26
C GLU A 338 35.28 -4.61 -1.24
N THR A 339 34.19 -3.86 -1.11
CA THR A 339 32.83 -4.42 -1.09
C THR A 339 31.86 -3.60 -1.94
N LEU A 340 31.06 -4.32 -2.74
CA LEU A 340 29.99 -3.78 -3.59
C LEU A 340 28.83 -3.22 -2.78
N LEU A 341 28.37 -2.03 -3.15
CA LEU A 341 27.12 -1.41 -2.71
C LEU A 341 26.05 -1.51 -3.80
N ILE A 342 26.46 -1.17 -5.03
CA ILE A 342 25.71 -1.33 -6.26
C ILE A 342 26.62 -2.09 -7.23
N ALA A 343 26.14 -3.24 -7.70
CA ALA A 343 26.68 -3.96 -8.84
C ALA A 343 25.94 -3.48 -10.10
N ASN A 344 26.67 -2.88 -11.03
CA ASN A 344 26.19 -2.32 -12.28
C ASN A 344 26.55 -3.29 -13.41
N ASP A 345 25.79 -4.38 -13.54
CA ASP A 345 26.06 -5.53 -14.40
C ASP A 345 25.95 -5.21 -15.94
N GLY A 346 26.07 -3.94 -16.35
CA GLY A 346 26.10 -3.45 -17.73
C GLY A 346 27.47 -2.89 -18.13
N THR A 347 27.61 -2.30 -19.33
CA THR A 347 28.88 -1.72 -19.81
C THR A 347 28.98 -0.20 -19.66
N ASP A 348 27.86 0.48 -19.38
CA ASP A 348 27.82 1.94 -19.25
C ASP A 348 28.41 2.38 -17.89
N PRO A 349 29.18 3.49 -17.85
CA PRO A 349 29.68 4.04 -16.59
C PRO A 349 28.55 4.64 -15.75
N ILE A 350 28.74 4.73 -14.43
CA ILE A 350 27.82 5.42 -13.54
C ILE A 350 27.78 6.91 -13.89
N ALA A 351 26.57 7.44 -14.09
CA ALA A 351 26.32 8.85 -14.24
C ALA A 351 26.11 9.51 -12.87
N GLY A 352 26.87 10.58 -12.57
CA GLY A 352 26.74 11.33 -11.33
C GLY A 352 27.38 10.66 -10.10
N ALA A 353 27.00 11.13 -8.93
CA ALA A 353 27.51 10.70 -7.63
C ALA A 353 26.52 11.06 -6.52
N PHE A 354 26.58 10.37 -5.39
CA PHE A 354 25.81 10.78 -4.20
C PHE A 354 26.29 12.16 -3.70
N THR A 355 25.35 12.97 -3.21
CA THR A 355 25.59 14.31 -2.69
C THR A 355 26.65 14.28 -1.57
N ASN A 356 27.65 15.16 -1.69
CA ASN A 356 28.82 15.27 -0.81
C ASN A 356 29.71 14.00 -0.77
N LEU A 357 29.58 13.11 -1.76
CA LEU A 357 30.40 11.90 -1.92
C LEU A 357 30.93 11.77 -3.36
N PRO A 358 31.68 12.74 -3.92
CA PRO A 358 32.37 12.55 -5.20
C PRO A 358 33.35 11.37 -5.17
N GLU A 359 33.84 10.96 -6.35
CA GLU A 359 34.83 9.88 -6.51
C GLU A 359 36.00 10.03 -5.53
N GLY A 360 36.34 8.93 -4.83
CA GLY A 360 37.44 8.92 -3.88
C GLY A 360 37.16 9.58 -2.53
N THR A 361 35.92 9.97 -2.21
CA THR A 361 35.57 10.55 -0.90
C THR A 361 35.74 9.52 0.23
N ARG A 362 36.31 9.96 1.36
CA ARG A 362 36.43 9.13 2.57
C ARG A 362 35.12 9.10 3.35
N VAL A 363 34.67 7.90 3.71
CA VAL A 363 33.50 7.65 4.56
C VAL A 363 33.95 6.76 5.71
N ALA A 364 34.17 7.37 6.89
CA ALA A 364 34.89 6.76 8.00
C ALA A 364 36.26 6.18 7.56
N SER A 365 36.53 4.90 7.81
CA SER A 365 37.78 4.22 7.42
C SER A 365 37.82 3.72 5.97
N TYR A 366 36.81 4.07 5.16
CA TYR A 366 36.63 3.58 3.79
C TYR A 366 36.69 4.72 2.77
N GLN A 367 36.91 4.39 1.52
CA GLN A 367 36.84 5.29 0.38
C GLN A 367 35.78 4.79 -0.60
N ILE A 368 34.87 5.67 -1.02
CA ILE A 368 33.89 5.34 -2.06
C ILE A 368 34.52 5.50 -3.45
N THR A 369 34.17 4.59 -4.35
CA THR A 369 34.46 4.72 -5.78
C THR A 369 33.23 4.31 -6.59
N TYR A 370 33.02 4.97 -7.72
CA TYR A 370 32.02 4.70 -8.76
C TYR A 370 32.64 3.98 -9.98
N LYS A 371 33.88 3.51 -9.82
CA LYS A 371 34.68 2.73 -10.76
C LYS A 371 35.24 1.47 -10.08
N GLY A 372 34.49 0.93 -9.13
CA GLY A 372 34.85 -0.28 -8.41
C GLY A 372 34.60 -1.54 -9.24
N GLY A 373 34.93 -2.69 -8.66
CA GLY A 373 34.61 -4.00 -9.24
C GLY A 373 35.21 -4.21 -10.63
N ASP A 374 34.38 -4.35 -11.65
CA ASP A 374 34.79 -4.51 -13.05
C ASP A 374 35.06 -3.18 -13.80
N GLY A 375 34.78 -2.04 -13.16
CA GLY A 375 35.12 -0.69 -13.65
C GLY A 375 33.97 0.31 -13.63
N ASN A 376 32.73 -0.12 -13.37
CA ASN A 376 31.56 0.75 -13.29
C ASN A 376 30.66 0.49 -12.05
N ASP A 377 31.17 -0.19 -11.03
CA ASP A 377 30.43 -0.45 -9.79
C ASP A 377 30.58 0.67 -8.75
N VAL A 378 29.61 0.75 -7.82
CA VAL A 378 29.79 1.49 -6.56
C VAL A 378 30.35 0.57 -5.49
N THR A 379 31.58 0.82 -5.04
CA THR A 379 32.22 0.05 -3.96
C THR A 379 32.74 0.92 -2.82
N LEU A 380 32.99 0.28 -1.67
CA LEU A 380 33.77 0.83 -0.56
C LEU A 380 35.08 0.07 -0.43
N LYS A 381 36.20 0.80 -0.51
CA LYS A 381 37.57 0.29 -0.34
C LYS A 381 38.07 0.62 1.07
N PRO A 382 38.57 -0.34 1.87
CA PRO A 382 39.27 -0.05 3.12
C PRO A 382 40.50 0.80 2.86
N VAL A 383 40.66 1.90 3.59
CA VAL A 383 41.86 2.73 3.49
C VAL A 383 42.72 2.49 4.71
N LYS A 384 44.04 2.31 4.51
CA LYS A 384 44.99 2.30 5.62
C LYS A 384 44.80 3.58 6.44
N ALA A 385 44.81 3.45 7.77
CA ALA A 385 44.92 4.62 8.64
C ALA A 385 46.17 5.40 8.23
N LYS A 386 46.07 6.73 8.20
CA LYS A 386 47.25 7.57 7.99
C LYS A 386 48.16 7.31 9.18
N THR A 387 49.35 6.74 8.94
CA THR A 387 50.38 6.65 9.97
C THR A 387 50.58 8.07 10.50
N ALA A 388 50.54 8.25 11.83
CA ALA A 388 51.06 9.48 12.39
C ALA A 388 52.52 9.56 11.94
N LEU A 389 52.92 10.65 11.27
CA LEU A 389 54.34 10.90 11.09
C LEU A 389 54.94 11.06 12.48
N ASP A 390 56.15 10.54 12.66
CA ASP A 390 56.84 10.53 13.94
C ASP A 390 56.80 11.92 14.57
N GLN A 391 56.13 12.01 15.72
CA GLN A 391 56.27 13.14 16.61
C GLN A 391 57.73 13.15 17.07
N PRO A 392 58.49 14.25 16.87
CA PRO A 392 59.90 14.27 17.22
C PRO A 392 60.07 13.88 18.69
N THR A 393 60.83 12.82 18.95
CA THR A 393 61.13 12.36 20.31
C THR A 393 61.74 13.50 21.10
N ALA A 394 61.21 13.75 22.29
CA ALA A 394 61.61 14.88 23.13
C ALA A 394 63.14 14.90 23.35
N HIS A 395 63.78 16.00 22.98
CA HIS A 395 65.15 16.27 23.40
C HIS A 395 65.16 16.44 24.93
N THR A 396 66.06 15.72 25.59
CA THR A 396 66.27 15.79 27.03
C THR A 396 66.97 17.08 27.41
N THR A 397 66.23 18.04 28.00
CA THR A 397 66.82 19.24 28.61
C THR A 397 67.21 18.96 30.06
N PRO A 398 68.47 19.18 30.48
CA PRO A 398 68.88 19.07 31.89
C PRO A 398 68.20 20.11 32.79
N PRO A 399 68.14 19.90 34.12
CA PRO A 399 67.36 20.75 35.03
C PRO A 399 68.02 22.12 35.25
N ALA A 400 67.24 23.19 35.09
CA ALA A 400 67.66 24.54 35.45
C ALA A 400 67.51 24.77 36.96
N THR A 401 68.60 25.18 37.62
CA THR A 401 68.57 25.68 39.00
C THR A 401 68.47 27.21 38.99
N THR A 402 67.77 27.78 39.96
CA THR A 402 67.32 29.18 40.01
C THR A 402 68.41 30.22 40.26
N THR A 403 68.31 31.38 39.60
CA THR A 403 68.72 32.68 40.17
C THR A 403 67.82 33.83 39.72
N THR A 404 67.84 34.93 40.48
CA THR A 404 66.73 35.88 40.70
C THR A 404 66.91 37.24 39.99
N ALA A 405 65.78 37.91 39.69
CA ALA A 405 65.61 39.39 39.54
C ALA A 405 66.42 40.12 38.41
N ALA A 406 66.00 41.26 37.84
CA ALA A 406 64.73 42.01 37.72
C ALA A 406 64.93 43.06 36.58
N ASP A 407 63.97 43.82 36.05
CA ASP A 407 62.52 43.97 36.29
C ASP A 407 61.78 44.11 34.92
N GLY A 408 60.58 44.70 34.84
CA GLY A 408 59.92 44.97 33.57
C GLY A 408 58.44 45.38 33.58
N PHE A 409 57.93 46.02 34.63
CA PHE A 409 56.60 46.68 34.68
C PHE A 409 55.32 45.81 34.57
N SER A 410 54.46 45.95 35.58
CA SER A 410 53.04 45.58 35.53
C SER A 410 52.16 46.83 35.62
N LEU A 411 51.02 46.84 34.93
CA LEU A 411 49.88 47.70 35.26
C LEU A 411 48.58 46.95 34.99
N SER A 412 47.55 47.21 35.80
CA SER A 412 46.35 46.38 35.90
C SER A 412 45.06 47.13 35.50
N LEU A 413 44.05 46.33 35.13
CA LEU A 413 42.61 46.69 35.00
C LEU A 413 42.23 47.51 33.74
N PRO A 414 40.96 47.47 33.24
CA PRO A 414 39.75 47.00 33.94
C PRO A 414 38.91 45.92 33.23
N ALA A 415 37.92 45.42 33.97
CA ALA A 415 36.94 44.42 33.53
C ALA A 415 35.85 45.00 32.60
N THR A 416 36.21 45.37 31.36
CA THR A 416 35.24 45.81 30.33
C THR A 416 35.53 45.20 28.97
N LEU A 417 35.16 43.94 28.75
CA LEU A 417 34.88 43.38 27.41
C LEU A 417 34.07 42.05 27.40
N ALA A 418 33.53 41.62 28.54
CA ALA A 418 32.62 40.47 28.64
C ALA A 418 31.15 40.78 28.23
N ALA A 419 30.88 41.96 27.67
CA ALA A 419 29.53 42.44 27.34
C ALA A 419 29.13 42.33 25.86
N ALA A 420 30.05 41.98 24.96
CA ALA A 420 29.77 41.92 23.52
C ALA A 420 29.07 40.63 23.04
N ALA A 421 29.23 39.52 23.78
CA ALA A 421 28.72 38.20 23.35
C ALA A 421 27.23 37.95 23.66
N VAL A 422 26.66 38.63 24.66
CA VAL A 422 25.29 38.36 25.16
C VAL A 422 24.24 39.24 24.46
N ALA A 423 24.58 40.47 24.06
CA ALA A 423 23.67 41.38 23.37
C ALA A 423 23.25 40.89 21.97
N LEU A 424 24.16 40.21 21.24
CA LEU A 424 23.90 39.74 19.88
C LEU A 424 22.85 38.60 19.84
N LEU A 425 22.82 37.73 20.86
CA LEU A 425 21.80 36.68 20.97
C LEU A 425 20.40 37.22 21.30
N ALA A 426 20.29 38.29 22.09
CA ALA A 426 19.00 38.87 22.45
C ALA A 426 18.29 39.52 21.24
N PHE A 427 19.04 40.21 20.37
CA PHE A 427 18.47 40.92 19.22
C PHE A 427 17.87 39.95 18.18
N ILE A 428 18.55 38.83 17.91
CA ILE A 428 18.09 37.82 16.93
C ILE A 428 16.78 37.17 17.36
N VAL A 429 16.57 36.90 18.66
CA VAL A 429 15.32 36.32 19.18
C VAL A 429 14.14 37.29 19.07
N ILE A 430 14.37 38.61 19.24
CA ILE A 430 13.33 39.64 19.11
C ILE A 430 12.86 39.80 17.66
N VAL A 431 13.79 39.85 16.69
CA VAL A 431 13.45 39.97 15.26
C VAL A 431 12.66 38.75 14.75
N VAL A 432 12.99 37.55 15.21
CA VAL A 432 12.25 36.31 14.86
C VAL A 432 10.85 36.25 15.49
N ARG A 433 10.64 36.84 16.68
CA ARG A 433 9.31 36.95 17.30
C ARG A 433 8.42 38.00 16.63
N LEU A 434 8.97 39.13 16.20
CA LEU A 434 8.21 40.19 15.53
C LEU A 434 7.72 39.78 14.13
N ARG A 435 8.55 39.07 13.33
CA ARG A 435 8.13 38.55 12.01
C ARG A 435 7.06 37.45 12.07
N ARG A 436 6.78 36.84 13.23
CA ARG A 436 5.72 35.84 13.41
C ARG A 436 4.38 36.41 13.89
N ARG A 437 4.29 37.71 14.21
CA ARG A 437 3.05 38.35 14.69
C ARG A 437 2.24 39.08 13.60
N THR A 438 2.71 39.13 12.36
CA THR A 438 2.06 39.87 11.25
C THR A 438 1.29 38.99 10.25
N SER A 439 1.07 37.69 10.51
CA SER A 439 0.31 36.80 9.62
C SER A 439 -0.84 36.01 10.27
N GLN A 440 -1.30 36.42 11.45
CA GLN A 440 -2.54 35.92 12.08
C GLN A 440 -3.26 37.07 12.78
N GLY A 441 -4.37 37.53 12.20
CA GLY A 441 -5.15 38.62 12.79
C GLY A 441 -6.15 39.32 11.87
N GLN A 442 -7.04 38.58 11.20
CA GLN A 442 -8.28 39.17 10.66
C GLN A 442 -9.38 38.11 10.45
N SER A 443 -10.23 37.92 11.46
CA SER A 443 -11.50 37.18 11.35
C SER A 443 -12.42 37.48 12.54
N GLY A 444 -13.54 38.18 12.30
CA GLY A 444 -14.65 38.41 13.24
C GLY A 444 -14.41 39.46 14.33
N ASP A 445 -15.43 40.14 14.87
CA ASP A 445 -16.85 40.27 14.46
C ASP A 445 -17.44 41.51 15.15
N ALA A 446 -18.34 42.27 14.50
CA ALA A 446 -19.05 43.40 15.12
C ALA A 446 -20.39 43.68 14.40
N ARG A 447 -21.47 43.70 15.18
CA ARG A 447 -22.88 43.74 14.73
C ARG A 447 -23.47 45.18 14.63
N PRO A 448 -24.71 45.38 14.12
CA PRO A 448 -25.07 46.54 13.28
C PRO A 448 -25.90 47.64 13.97
N ARG A 449 -26.04 48.80 13.31
CA ARG A 449 -27.22 49.73 13.36
C ARG A 449 -27.09 50.89 12.32
N PRO A 450 -28.11 51.73 12.03
CA PRO A 450 -28.89 51.54 10.79
C PRO A 450 -29.15 52.79 9.91
N GLY A 451 -29.70 52.56 8.70
CA GLY A 451 -30.59 53.51 7.99
C GLY A 451 -29.99 54.38 6.86
N GLY A 452 -30.63 54.39 5.68
CA GLY A 452 -30.26 55.29 4.57
C GLY A 452 -30.92 54.95 3.21
N ARG A 453 -32.06 55.58 2.89
CA ARG A 453 -32.88 55.37 1.67
C ARG A 453 -32.21 55.82 0.34
N ARG A 454 -32.44 55.06 -0.76
CA ARG A 454 -32.99 55.47 -2.10
C ARG A 454 -32.68 54.37 -3.15
N ARG A 455 -33.66 53.72 -3.81
CA ARG A 455 -34.57 54.06 -4.95
C ARG A 455 -33.99 53.77 -6.37
N GLY A 456 -34.78 53.07 -7.20
CA GLY A 456 -34.55 52.70 -8.62
C GLY A 456 -34.70 51.17 -8.80
N HIS A 457 -35.75 50.58 -9.37
CA HIS A 457 -36.24 50.58 -10.77
C HIS A 457 -35.13 50.25 -11.81
N GLY A 458 -35.28 49.25 -12.70
CA GLY A 458 -36.38 48.28 -12.83
C GLY A 458 -36.13 47.16 -13.87
N THR A 459 -37.07 46.21 -13.91
CA THR A 459 -37.66 45.55 -15.09
C THR A 459 -36.79 45.05 -16.28
N GLY A 460 -36.92 43.74 -16.53
CA GLY A 460 -37.11 43.16 -17.87
C GLY A 460 -35.92 42.38 -18.44
N ALA A 461 -36.08 41.21 -19.06
CA ALA A 461 -37.27 40.35 -19.23
C ALA A 461 -36.82 38.88 -19.31
#